data_AF-A0A8C6QLI8-F1
#
_entry.id   AF-A0A8C6QLI8-F1
#
_cell.length_a   1.000
_cell.length_b   1.000
_cell.length_c   1.000
_cell.angle_alpha   90.00
_cell.angle_beta   90.00
_cell.angle_gamma   90.00
#
_symmetry.space_group_name_H-M   'P 1'
#
loop_
_entity.id
_entity.type
_entity.pdbx_description
1 polymer ?
#
loop_
_entity_poly.entity_id
_entity_poly.type
_entity_poly.pdbx_seq_one_letter_code
_entity_poly.pdbx_strand_id
1 'polypeptide(L)'
;HCKFKPDPTIPSAFSALNEDYVASGWSRGHMAPAGNNKFSSKAMAETFYLSNIVPQDFDNNSGYWNRIEMYCRELTDRFEDVWIVSGPLTLPHTGNDGKKAVSYQVIGKDNVAVPSHLYKVILARRSEESKEPLALGAFVVPNKAISFQSQLTEFQVSLQDLEKMAGLVFFPHLDRTCDIRNICSVDTCKLLDFQEFTLYLSTRKIEAARSVARLEKVLETLKDAGIEPDEYFLSRYKKKLEELKAKDAVKKPS
;
A
#
# COMPACT_ATOMS: atom_id res chain seq x y z
N HIS A 1 -0.19 6.72 -17.98
CA HIS A 1 0.82 5.70 -17.68
C HIS A 1 1.96 6.35 -16.91
N CYS A 2 2.18 5.98 -15.65
CA CYS A 2 3.27 6.52 -14.82
C CYS A 2 4.52 5.63 -14.92
N LYS A 3 5.70 6.21 -14.72
CA LYS A 3 6.98 5.51 -14.71
C LYS A 3 7.79 5.99 -13.51
N PHE A 4 8.48 5.06 -12.85
CA PHE A 4 9.44 5.40 -11.81
C PHE A 4 10.59 6.20 -12.40
N LYS A 5 10.94 7.31 -11.75
CA LYS A 5 12.07 8.15 -12.14
C LYS A 5 12.62 8.90 -10.91
N PRO A 6 13.91 9.29 -10.93
CA PRO A 6 14.47 10.20 -9.94
C PRO A 6 13.60 11.46 -9.78
N ASP A 7 13.51 11.95 -8.55
CA ASP A 7 12.83 13.21 -8.28
C ASP A 7 13.67 14.37 -8.83
N PRO A 8 13.14 15.22 -9.74
CA PRO A 8 13.91 16.31 -10.33
C PRO A 8 14.31 17.41 -9.33
N THR A 9 13.74 17.41 -8.12
CA THR A 9 14.04 18.38 -7.07
C THR A 9 15.17 17.93 -6.13
N ILE A 10 15.56 16.65 -6.17
CA ILE A 10 16.62 16.10 -5.32
C ILE A 10 17.95 16.19 -6.06
N PRO A 11 19.02 16.74 -5.44
CA PRO A 11 20.36 16.74 -6.03
C PRO A 11 20.78 15.32 -6.39
N SER A 12 21.35 15.13 -7.59
CA SER A 12 21.66 13.79 -8.12
C SER A 12 22.56 12.95 -7.22
N ALA A 13 23.46 13.59 -6.45
CA ALA A 13 24.34 12.92 -5.49
C ALA A 13 23.60 12.26 -4.31
N PHE A 14 22.32 12.59 -4.11
CA PHE A 14 21.48 12.06 -3.03
C PHE A 14 20.19 11.40 -3.57
N SER A 15 20.03 11.29 -4.89
CA SER A 15 18.87 10.65 -5.49
C SER A 15 19.16 9.19 -5.77
N ALA A 16 18.25 8.31 -5.38
CA ALA A 16 18.22 6.95 -5.90
C ALA A 16 17.92 6.95 -7.41
N LEU A 17 18.33 5.88 -8.08
CA LEU A 17 18.06 5.62 -9.49
C LEU A 17 17.27 4.30 -9.65
N ASN A 18 16.71 4.06 -10.84
CA ASN A 18 15.97 2.81 -11.07
C ASN A 18 16.90 1.59 -11.03
N GLU A 19 18.15 1.80 -11.43
CA GLU A 19 19.23 0.82 -11.50
C GLU A 19 19.58 0.25 -10.12
N ASP A 20 19.34 1.01 -9.04
CA ASP A 20 19.56 0.51 -7.68
C ASP A 20 18.53 -0.54 -7.27
N TYR A 21 17.31 -0.46 -7.82
CA TYR A 21 16.19 -1.34 -7.50
C TYR A 21 16.09 -2.53 -8.44
N VAL A 22 16.37 -2.35 -9.74
CA VAL A 22 16.23 -3.41 -10.74
C VAL A 22 17.18 -4.56 -10.40
N ALA A 23 16.63 -5.77 -10.30
CA ALA A 23 17.36 -6.99 -9.92
C ALA A 23 18.01 -6.97 -8.51
N SER A 24 17.63 -6.02 -7.64
CA SER A 24 18.12 -5.94 -6.25
C SER A 24 17.55 -7.02 -5.31
N GLY A 25 16.48 -7.70 -5.73
CA GLY A 25 15.65 -8.54 -4.86
C GLY A 25 14.54 -7.77 -4.13
N TRP A 26 14.50 -6.44 -4.23
CA TRP A 26 13.49 -5.58 -3.63
C TRP A 26 12.62 -4.88 -4.67
N SER A 27 11.35 -4.66 -4.33
CA SER A 27 10.42 -3.89 -5.15
C SER A 27 10.53 -2.39 -4.84
N ARG A 28 9.98 -1.55 -5.72
CA ARG A 28 9.81 -0.11 -5.49
C ARG A 28 8.48 0.11 -4.75
N GLY A 29 8.57 0.21 -3.43
CA GLY A 29 7.43 0.39 -2.52
C GLY A 29 7.01 1.84 -2.37
N HIS A 30 5.74 2.15 -2.64
CA HIS A 30 5.21 3.51 -2.50
C HIS A 30 4.88 3.82 -1.03
N MET A 31 5.26 5.00 -0.55
CA MET A 31 4.79 5.52 0.74
C MET A 31 3.44 6.23 0.59
N ALA A 32 3.35 7.19 -0.34
CA ALA A 32 2.09 7.72 -0.85
C ALA A 32 1.65 6.90 -2.07
N PRO A 33 0.55 6.12 -2.00
CA PRO A 33 0.17 5.23 -3.09
C PRO A 33 -0.48 5.97 -4.26
N ALA A 34 -0.18 5.49 -5.47
CA ALA A 34 -0.80 5.97 -6.71
C ALA A 34 -2.34 5.88 -6.68
N GLY A 35 -2.87 4.86 -5.98
CA GLY A 35 -4.30 4.61 -5.84
C GLY A 35 -5.10 5.72 -5.16
N ASN A 36 -4.44 6.55 -4.34
CA ASN A 36 -5.07 7.69 -3.67
C ASN A 36 -5.16 8.94 -4.57
N ASN A 37 -4.48 8.93 -5.72
CA ASN A 37 -4.31 10.09 -6.59
C ASN A 37 -5.04 9.93 -7.94
N LYS A 38 -6.09 9.11 -7.99
CA LYS A 38 -6.87 8.88 -9.23
C LYS A 38 -7.53 10.15 -9.79
N PHE A 39 -7.75 11.16 -8.94
CA PHE A 39 -8.31 12.46 -9.34
C PHE A 39 -7.35 13.32 -10.19
N SER A 40 -6.04 13.06 -10.14
CA SER A 40 -5.04 13.88 -10.82
C SER A 40 -3.90 13.03 -11.38
N SER A 41 -3.76 13.03 -12.70
CA SER A 41 -2.66 12.35 -13.38
C SER A 41 -1.29 12.91 -12.99
N LYS A 42 -1.21 14.20 -12.64
CA LYS A 42 0.02 14.83 -12.14
C LYS A 42 0.37 14.29 -10.76
N ALA A 43 -0.56 14.34 -9.81
CA ALA A 43 -0.33 13.83 -8.46
C ALA A 43 0.04 12.34 -8.47
N MET A 44 -0.66 11.54 -9.30
CA MET A 44 -0.31 10.13 -9.50
C MET A 44 1.07 9.93 -10.13
N ALA A 45 1.53 10.81 -11.03
CA ALA A 45 2.87 10.70 -11.59
C ALA A 45 3.95 11.06 -10.56
N GLU A 46 3.68 12.03 -9.69
CA GLU A 46 4.59 12.46 -8.62
C GLU A 46 4.78 11.37 -7.56
N THR A 47 3.80 10.49 -7.33
CA THR A 47 4.01 9.31 -6.46
C THR A 47 5.05 8.33 -6.98
N PHE A 48 5.40 8.39 -8.28
CA PHE A 48 6.43 7.54 -8.88
C PHE A 48 7.82 8.18 -8.85
N TYR A 49 7.98 9.36 -8.25
CA TYR A 49 9.30 9.87 -7.92
C TYR A 49 9.96 9.01 -6.85
N LEU A 50 11.25 8.70 -7.04
CA LEU A 50 11.99 7.83 -6.12
C LEU A 50 12.16 8.42 -4.71
N SER A 51 11.91 9.71 -4.53
CA SER A 51 11.78 10.36 -3.21
C SER A 51 10.61 9.83 -2.36
N ASN A 52 9.60 9.23 -3.00
CA ASN A 52 8.44 8.59 -2.35
C ASN A 52 8.61 7.06 -2.18
N ILE A 53 9.76 6.51 -2.58
CA ILE A 53 9.95 5.07 -2.75
C ILE A 53 10.97 4.50 -1.77
N VAL A 54 10.65 3.33 -1.21
CA VAL A 54 11.59 2.53 -0.41
C VAL A 54 11.76 1.13 -1.02
N PRO A 55 12.89 0.45 -0.79
CA PRO A 55 13.03 -0.96 -1.11
C PRO A 55 12.06 -1.78 -0.26
N GLN A 56 11.08 -2.41 -0.88
CA GLN A 56 10.01 -3.13 -0.16
C GLN A 56 9.92 -4.58 -0.64
N ASP A 57 9.72 -5.49 0.29
CA ASP A 57 9.48 -6.91 -0.01
C ASP A 57 8.29 -7.04 -0.97
N PHE A 58 8.41 -7.91 -1.99
CA PHE A 58 7.42 -8.00 -3.07
C PHE A 58 6.05 -8.46 -2.56
N ASP A 59 6.03 -9.42 -1.64
CA ASP A 59 4.80 -9.97 -1.07
C ASP A 59 4.19 -9.00 -0.06
N ASN A 60 5.02 -8.28 0.70
CA ASN A 60 4.57 -7.19 1.55
C ASN A 60 3.89 -6.08 0.74
N ASN A 61 4.56 -5.57 -0.30
CA ASN A 61 4.10 -4.48 -1.15
C ASN A 61 2.78 -4.84 -1.85
N SER A 62 2.73 -6.00 -2.49
CA SER A 62 1.55 -6.43 -3.24
C SER A 62 0.44 -7.06 -2.39
N GLY A 63 0.74 -7.44 -1.15
CA GLY A 63 -0.15 -8.10 -0.21
C GLY A 63 -0.55 -7.22 0.99
N TYR A 64 0.09 -7.41 2.14
CA TYR A 64 -0.33 -6.82 3.41
C TYR A 64 -0.32 -5.28 3.40
N TRP A 65 0.73 -4.67 2.84
CA TRP A 65 0.81 -3.21 2.75
C TRP A 65 -0.29 -2.62 1.86
N ASN A 66 -0.54 -3.23 0.70
CA ASN A 66 -1.64 -2.84 -0.18
C ASN A 66 -3.01 -3.00 0.51
N ARG A 67 -3.21 -4.03 1.35
CA ARG A 67 -4.44 -4.16 2.16
C ARG A 67 -4.59 -3.01 3.15
N ILE A 68 -3.51 -2.56 3.81
CA ILE A 68 -3.55 -1.36 4.67
C ILE A 68 -3.88 -0.10 3.85
N GLU A 69 -3.29 0.06 2.66
CA GLU A 69 -3.61 1.17 1.77
C GLU A 69 -5.06 1.14 1.28
N MET A 70 -5.65 -0.05 1.09
CA MET A 70 -7.06 -0.22 0.77
C MET A 70 -7.94 0.19 1.93
N TYR A 71 -7.63 -0.26 3.16
CA TYR A 71 -8.33 0.19 4.37
C TYR A 71 -8.27 1.72 4.54
N CYS A 72 -7.11 2.33 4.30
CA CYS A 72 -6.96 3.78 4.35
C CYS A 72 -7.89 4.52 3.37
N ARG A 73 -8.15 3.95 2.19
CA ARG A 73 -9.12 4.49 1.23
C ARG A 73 -10.56 4.21 1.66
N GLU A 74 -10.83 3.04 2.19
CA GLU A 74 -12.16 2.66 2.69
C GLU A 74 -12.62 3.58 3.84
N LEU A 75 -11.69 4.08 4.66
CA LEU A 75 -12.00 5.08 5.68
C LEU A 75 -12.69 6.33 5.11
N THR A 76 -12.46 6.69 3.85
CA THR A 76 -13.11 7.88 3.24
C THR A 76 -14.62 7.67 3.01
N ASP A 77 -15.11 6.45 3.13
CA ASP A 77 -16.56 6.17 3.07
C ASP A 77 -17.24 6.52 4.41
N ARG A 78 -16.46 6.74 5.48
CA ARG A 78 -16.94 6.92 6.87
C ARG A 78 -16.39 8.17 7.56
N PHE A 79 -15.35 8.77 7.01
CA PHE A 79 -14.66 9.97 7.48
C PHE A 79 -14.41 10.89 6.27
N GLU A 80 -14.80 12.16 6.37
CA GLU A 80 -14.60 13.11 5.27
C GLU A 80 -13.12 13.37 4.99
N ASP A 81 -12.29 13.43 6.04
CA ASP A 81 -10.85 13.65 5.90
C ASP A 81 -10.04 12.54 6.57
N VAL A 82 -9.03 12.06 5.84
CA VAL A 82 -8.07 11.05 6.32
C VAL A 82 -6.66 11.51 5.94
N TRP A 83 -5.84 11.79 6.96
CA TRP A 83 -4.41 12.09 6.81
C TRP A 83 -3.57 10.87 7.13
N ILE A 84 -2.56 10.61 6.31
CA ILE A 84 -1.71 9.44 6.43
C ILE A 84 -0.25 9.86 6.33
N VAL A 85 0.56 9.49 7.33
CA VAL A 85 2.01 9.58 7.27
C VAL A 85 2.56 8.17 7.17
N SER A 86 3.37 7.88 6.15
CA SER A 86 4.03 6.57 6.00
C SER A 86 5.52 6.74 5.85
N GLY A 87 6.30 5.77 6.33
CA GLY A 87 7.74 5.80 6.13
C GLY A 87 8.49 4.53 6.54
N PRO A 88 9.80 4.49 6.26
CA PRO A 88 10.68 3.40 6.63
C PRO A 88 11.18 3.48 8.08
N LEU A 89 11.56 2.33 8.65
CA LEU A 89 12.29 2.19 9.92
C LEU A 89 13.40 1.14 9.80
N THR A 90 14.50 1.37 10.51
CA THR A 90 15.60 0.41 10.70
C THR A 90 15.75 0.08 12.19
N LEU A 91 14.86 -0.78 12.67
CA LEU A 91 14.77 -1.14 14.09
C LEU A 91 15.89 -2.11 14.53
N PRO A 92 16.36 -2.02 15.79
CA PRO A 92 17.39 -2.90 16.31
C PRO A 92 16.88 -4.34 16.52
N HIS A 93 17.79 -5.30 16.40
CA HIS A 93 17.60 -6.68 16.87
C HIS A 93 18.52 -6.93 18.06
N THR A 94 18.10 -7.84 18.95
CA THR A 94 18.92 -8.26 20.10
C THR A 94 19.65 -9.56 19.72
N GLY A 95 20.98 -9.53 19.70
CA GLY A 95 21.80 -10.71 19.44
C GLY A 95 21.80 -11.70 20.60
N ASN A 96 22.34 -12.89 20.37
CA ASN A 96 22.47 -13.93 21.40
C ASN A 96 23.34 -13.50 22.60
N ASP A 97 24.19 -12.49 22.42
CA ASP A 97 25.02 -11.88 23.47
C ASP A 97 24.29 -10.77 24.25
N GLY A 98 22.99 -10.54 23.98
CA GLY A 98 22.17 -9.52 24.62
C GLY A 98 22.40 -8.09 24.08
N LYS A 99 23.33 -7.89 23.13
CA LYS A 99 23.56 -6.56 22.54
C LYS A 99 22.50 -6.23 21.51
N LYS A 100 22.13 -4.96 21.46
CA LYS A 100 21.22 -4.42 20.44
C LYS A 100 22.02 -3.83 19.31
N ALA A 101 21.75 -4.25 18.07
CA ALA A 101 22.37 -3.72 16.87
C ALA A 101 21.31 -3.40 15.82
N VAL A 102 21.54 -2.33 15.07
CA VAL A 102 20.77 -2.03 13.85
C VAL A 102 21.60 -2.55 12.67
N SER A 103 20.98 -3.38 11.84
CA SER A 103 21.56 -3.86 10.59
C SER A 103 20.51 -3.82 9.50
N TYR A 104 20.87 -3.30 8.34
CA TYR A 104 20.01 -3.22 7.17
C TYR A 104 20.86 -3.32 5.91
N GLN A 105 20.28 -3.88 4.85
CA GLN A 105 20.93 -3.95 3.55
C GLN A 105 20.93 -2.56 2.90
N VAL A 106 21.96 -2.26 2.13
CA VAL A 106 21.96 -1.19 1.13
C VAL A 106 22.02 -1.82 -0.26
N ILE A 107 21.30 -1.26 -1.23
CA ILE A 107 21.22 -1.77 -2.61
C ILE A 107 21.71 -0.75 -3.63
N GLY A 108 22.20 -1.25 -4.76
CA GLY A 108 22.64 -0.41 -5.86
C GLY A 108 23.98 0.30 -5.64
N LYS A 109 24.34 1.19 -6.57
CA LYS A 109 25.58 1.97 -6.46
C LYS A 109 25.41 3.13 -5.50
N ASP A 110 24.18 3.62 -5.37
CA ASP A 110 23.83 4.76 -4.53
C ASP A 110 23.48 4.33 -3.08
N ASN A 111 23.67 3.05 -2.75
CA ASN A 111 23.49 2.47 -1.41
C ASN A 111 22.13 2.79 -0.76
N VAL A 112 21.06 2.60 -1.53
CA VAL A 112 19.68 2.84 -1.04
C VAL A 112 19.38 1.90 0.12
N ALA A 113 19.02 2.45 1.28
CA ALA A 113 18.77 1.68 2.49
C ALA A 113 17.46 0.87 2.40
N VAL A 114 17.53 -0.41 2.73
CA VAL A 114 16.38 -1.31 2.84
C VAL A 114 15.83 -1.27 4.27
N PRO A 115 14.61 -0.78 4.51
CA PRO A 115 14.04 -0.75 5.86
C PRO A 115 13.77 -2.16 6.41
N SER A 116 13.91 -2.32 7.73
CA SER A 116 13.46 -3.54 8.40
C SER A 116 11.95 -3.53 8.67
N HIS A 117 11.36 -2.34 8.83
CA HIS A 117 9.93 -2.14 9.08
C HIS A 117 9.42 -0.92 8.32
N LEU A 118 8.11 -0.88 8.10
CA LEU A 118 7.38 0.28 7.58
C LEU A 118 6.37 0.73 8.62
N TYR A 119 6.10 2.02 8.69
CA TYR A 119 5.07 2.56 9.57
C TYR A 119 3.98 3.29 8.79
N LYS A 120 2.78 3.32 9.38
CA LYS A 120 1.70 4.24 9.01
C LYS A 120 1.11 4.87 10.25
N VAL A 121 0.93 6.19 10.22
CA VAL A 121 0.07 6.93 11.16
C VAL A 121 -1.15 7.40 10.40
N ILE A 122 -2.32 7.02 10.87
CA ILE A 122 -3.61 7.36 10.29
C ILE A 122 -4.33 8.30 11.26
N LEU A 123 -4.74 9.46 10.77
CA LEU A 123 -5.57 10.43 11.48
C LEU A 123 -6.84 10.65 10.66
N ALA A 124 -8.01 10.50 11.26
CA ALA A 124 -9.29 10.65 10.57
C ALA A 124 -10.22 11.61 11.30
N ARG A 125 -10.91 12.45 10.53
CA ARG A 125 -11.93 13.40 10.99
C ARG A 125 -13.27 13.05 10.35
N ARG A 126 -14.33 12.98 11.18
CA ARG A 126 -15.66 12.60 10.71
C ARG A 126 -16.19 13.58 9.66
N SER A 127 -16.24 14.86 10.03
CA SER A 127 -16.54 16.01 9.19
C SER A 127 -15.98 17.27 9.83
N GLU A 128 -15.95 18.39 9.10
CA GLU A 128 -15.50 19.67 9.64
C GLU A 128 -16.42 20.21 10.75
N GLU A 129 -17.72 19.98 10.65
CA GLU A 129 -18.72 20.44 11.62
C GLU A 129 -18.93 19.47 12.80
N SER A 130 -18.37 18.26 12.73
CA SER A 130 -18.54 17.25 13.77
C SER A 130 -17.82 17.63 15.06
N LYS A 131 -18.50 17.44 16.18
CA LYS A 131 -17.89 17.55 17.52
C LYS A 131 -17.26 16.24 17.99
N GLU A 132 -17.30 15.20 17.18
CA GLU A 132 -16.62 13.95 17.51
C GLU A 132 -15.10 14.17 17.59
N PRO A 133 -14.43 13.64 18.62
CA PRO A 133 -12.98 13.58 18.67
C PRO A 133 -12.38 12.95 17.42
N LEU A 134 -11.18 13.40 17.05
CA LEU A 134 -10.41 12.78 15.97
C LEU A 134 -10.06 11.33 16.32
N ALA A 135 -9.93 10.50 15.28
CA ALA A 135 -9.53 9.10 15.42
C ALA A 135 -8.08 8.94 14.95
N LEU A 136 -7.22 8.33 15.76
CA LEU A 136 -5.80 8.13 15.45
C LEU A 136 -5.37 6.67 15.68
N GLY A 137 -4.52 6.16 14.78
CA GLY A 137 -3.79 4.91 14.97
C GLY A 137 -2.40 4.95 14.36
N ALA A 138 -1.43 4.34 15.04
CA ALA A 138 -0.08 4.16 14.56
C ALA A 138 0.20 2.65 14.41
N PHE A 139 0.80 2.26 13.28
CA PHE A 139 1.04 0.86 12.94
C PHE A 139 2.47 0.69 12.45
N VAL A 140 3.12 -0.40 12.86
CA VAL A 140 4.48 -0.76 12.45
C VAL A 140 4.49 -2.21 11.98
N VAL A 141 4.77 -2.41 10.69
CA VAL A 141 4.80 -3.75 10.06
C VAL A 141 6.21 -4.09 9.61
N PRO A 142 6.65 -5.35 9.72
CA PRO A 142 7.95 -5.76 9.19
C PRO A 142 7.96 -5.74 7.66
N ASN A 143 9.09 -5.38 7.06
CA ASN A 143 9.30 -5.36 5.61
C ASN A 143 9.58 -6.79 5.08
N LYS A 144 8.58 -7.66 5.19
CA LYS A 144 8.57 -9.06 4.76
C LYS A 144 7.15 -9.52 4.47
N ALA A 145 6.97 -10.70 3.89
CA ALA A 145 5.66 -11.33 3.73
C ALA A 145 4.94 -11.47 5.09
N ILE A 146 3.65 -11.09 5.13
CA ILE A 146 2.78 -11.18 6.32
C ILE A 146 1.51 -11.95 5.94
N SER A 147 1.16 -12.94 6.77
CA SER A 147 -0.01 -13.80 6.57
C SER A 147 -1.33 -13.04 6.68
N PHE A 148 -2.36 -13.51 5.97
CA PHE A 148 -3.75 -13.03 6.08
C PHE A 148 -4.36 -13.25 7.47
N GLN A 149 -3.82 -14.17 8.27
CA GLN A 149 -4.29 -14.44 9.63
C GLN A 149 -3.99 -13.26 10.59
N SER A 150 -2.89 -12.56 10.36
CA SER A 150 -2.44 -11.44 11.21
C SER A 150 -3.37 -10.23 11.03
N GLN A 151 -4.03 -9.82 12.10
CA GLN A 151 -4.90 -8.64 12.13
C GLN A 151 -4.09 -7.35 12.19
N LEU A 152 -4.63 -6.24 11.67
CA LEU A 152 -3.93 -4.95 11.67
C LEU A 152 -3.59 -4.49 13.10
N THR A 153 -4.48 -4.77 14.05
CA THR A 153 -4.32 -4.42 15.47
C THR A 153 -3.12 -5.10 16.12
N GLU A 154 -2.63 -6.23 15.61
CA GLU A 154 -1.40 -6.88 16.09
C GLU A 154 -0.15 -6.05 15.83
N PHE A 155 -0.22 -5.16 14.83
CA PHE A 155 0.86 -4.24 14.46
C PHE A 155 0.63 -2.81 14.99
N GLN A 156 -0.42 -2.60 15.78
CA GLN A 156 -0.70 -1.31 16.37
C GLN A 156 0.31 -1.00 17.49
N VAL A 157 0.82 0.21 17.50
CA VAL A 157 1.71 0.74 18.54
C VAL A 157 1.15 2.06 19.07
N SER A 158 1.65 2.51 20.23
CA SER A 158 1.35 3.88 20.68
C SER A 158 2.00 4.89 19.74
N LEU A 159 1.40 6.08 19.61
CA LEU A 159 2.00 7.15 18.82
C LEU A 159 3.38 7.52 19.38
N GLN A 160 3.52 7.55 20.71
CA GLN A 160 4.75 7.90 21.42
C GLN A 160 5.88 6.89 21.16
N ASP A 161 5.56 5.59 21.13
CA ASP A 161 6.56 4.56 20.79
C ASP A 161 7.04 4.70 19.35
N LEU A 162 6.12 4.96 18.42
CA LEU A 162 6.49 5.20 17.03
C LEU A 162 7.37 6.45 16.88
N GLU A 163 7.03 7.56 17.55
CA GLU A 163 7.84 8.78 17.56
C GLU A 163 9.24 8.51 18.10
N LYS A 164 9.35 7.72 19.17
CA LYS A 164 10.62 7.29 19.73
C LYS A 164 11.42 6.40 18.79
N MET A 165 10.76 5.51 18.06
CA MET A 165 11.40 4.65 17.05
C MET A 165 11.86 5.43 15.81
N ALA A 166 11.07 6.41 15.38
CA ALA A 166 11.31 7.16 14.14
C ALA A 166 12.18 8.41 14.34
N GLY A 167 12.27 8.94 15.56
CA GLY A 167 12.88 10.25 15.82
C GLY A 167 12.06 11.40 15.21
N LEU A 168 10.73 11.24 15.12
CA LEU A 168 9.81 12.20 14.50
C LEU A 168 8.74 12.65 15.49
N VAL A 169 8.09 13.77 15.18
CA VAL A 169 6.85 14.20 15.83
C VAL A 169 5.75 14.26 14.78
N PHE A 170 4.71 13.43 14.94
CA PHE A 170 3.60 13.39 13.99
C PHE A 170 2.49 14.35 14.40
N PHE A 171 1.93 15.06 13.42
CA PHE A 171 0.86 16.03 13.63
C PHE A 171 1.16 17.00 14.79
N PRO A 172 2.24 17.80 14.73
CA PRO A 172 2.68 18.65 15.85
C PRO A 172 1.66 19.73 16.26
N HIS A 173 0.69 20.05 15.38
CA HIS A 173 -0.41 20.98 15.67
C HIS A 173 -1.64 20.30 16.26
N LEU A 174 -1.64 18.96 16.40
CA LEU A 174 -2.71 18.24 17.06
C LEU A 174 -2.56 18.40 18.58
N ASP A 175 -3.54 19.00 19.23
CA ASP A 175 -3.58 19.11 20.69
C ASP A 175 -3.82 17.74 21.32
N ARG A 176 -2.77 17.16 21.90
CA ARG A 176 -2.79 15.84 22.54
C ARG A 176 -3.39 15.85 23.94
N THR A 177 -3.74 17.02 24.47
CA THR A 177 -4.49 17.12 25.73
C THR A 177 -5.99 16.95 25.52
N CYS A 178 -6.46 17.16 24.28
CA CYS A 178 -7.83 16.83 23.87
C CYS A 178 -8.04 15.32 23.78
N ASP A 179 -9.30 14.89 23.86
CA ASP A 179 -9.67 13.50 23.59
C ASP A 179 -9.32 13.16 22.13
N ILE A 180 -8.58 12.07 21.94
CA ILE A 180 -8.26 11.50 20.63
C ILE A 180 -8.55 10.01 20.77
N ARG A 181 -9.50 9.53 19.97
CA ARG A 181 -9.93 8.13 20.07
C ARG A 181 -8.98 7.23 19.30
N ASN A 182 -8.77 6.02 19.80
CA ASN A 182 -8.09 4.98 19.03
C ASN A 182 -8.94 4.64 17.79
N ILE A 183 -8.35 4.75 16.60
CA ILE A 183 -9.03 4.45 15.33
C ILE A 183 -9.58 3.02 15.29
N CYS A 184 -8.91 2.04 15.90
CA CYS A 184 -9.37 0.65 15.96
C CYS A 184 -10.47 0.40 17.00
N SER A 185 -10.83 1.41 17.78
CA SER A 185 -11.99 1.36 18.68
C SER A 185 -13.22 2.04 18.09
N VAL A 186 -13.04 2.98 17.16
CA VAL A 186 -14.15 3.71 16.49
C VAL A 186 -14.39 3.25 15.05
N ASP A 187 -13.42 2.59 14.46
CA ASP A 187 -13.49 1.89 13.18
C ASP A 187 -12.94 0.47 13.37
N THR A 188 -13.08 -0.36 12.34
CA THR A 188 -12.87 -1.80 12.43
C THR A 188 -11.40 -2.20 12.49
N CYS A 189 -10.51 -1.39 11.89
CA CYS A 189 -9.14 -1.82 11.57
C CYS A 189 -9.09 -3.21 10.88
N LYS A 190 -10.17 -3.60 10.19
CA LYS A 190 -10.29 -4.88 9.52
C LYS A 190 -9.76 -4.72 8.10
N LEU A 191 -8.70 -5.46 7.79
CA LEU A 191 -8.21 -5.56 6.43
C LEU A 191 -9.06 -6.57 5.65
N LEU A 192 -9.18 -6.38 4.34
CA LEU A 192 -9.81 -7.38 3.46
C LEU A 192 -9.24 -8.77 3.72
N ASP A 193 -10.10 -9.76 3.82
CA ASP A 193 -9.69 -11.15 3.99
C ASP A 193 -9.14 -11.74 2.68
N PHE A 194 -8.78 -13.02 2.71
CA PHE A 194 -8.23 -13.71 1.55
C PHE A 194 -9.20 -13.74 0.36
N GLN A 195 -10.50 -13.97 0.61
CA GLN A 195 -11.51 -14.09 -0.44
C GLN A 195 -11.75 -12.71 -1.06
N GLU A 196 -12.02 -11.71 -0.23
CA GLU A 196 -12.28 -10.32 -0.65
C GLU A 196 -11.10 -9.75 -1.44
N PHE A 197 -9.88 -9.93 -0.92
CA PHE A 197 -8.67 -9.39 -1.57
C PHE A 197 -8.35 -10.11 -2.89
N THR A 198 -8.52 -11.44 -2.94
CA THR A 198 -8.29 -12.21 -4.17
C THR A 198 -9.33 -11.87 -5.24
N LEU A 199 -10.58 -11.67 -4.86
CA LEU A 199 -11.64 -11.21 -5.75
C LEU A 199 -11.34 -9.81 -6.31
N TYR A 200 -10.92 -8.88 -5.45
CA TYR A 200 -10.50 -7.54 -5.86
C TYR A 200 -9.34 -7.57 -6.87
N LEU A 201 -8.27 -8.32 -6.58
CA LEU A 201 -7.12 -8.45 -7.47
C LEU A 201 -7.50 -9.10 -8.81
N SER A 202 -8.37 -10.12 -8.77
CA SER A 202 -8.85 -10.79 -9.97
C SER A 202 -9.70 -9.85 -10.83
N THR A 203 -10.55 -9.04 -10.22
CA THR A 203 -11.32 -8.00 -10.91
C THR A 203 -10.40 -7.01 -11.63
N ARG A 204 -9.29 -6.59 -11.00
CA ARG A 204 -8.30 -5.72 -11.66
C ARG A 204 -7.59 -6.40 -12.83
N LYS A 205 -7.35 -7.71 -12.77
CA LYS A 205 -6.73 -8.48 -13.85
C LYS A 205 -7.63 -8.56 -15.09
N ILE A 206 -8.96 -8.46 -14.94
CA ILE A 206 -9.91 -8.38 -16.07
C ILE A 206 -9.58 -7.19 -16.96
N GLU A 207 -9.41 -6.00 -16.38
CA GLU A 207 -9.15 -4.78 -17.16
C GLU A 207 -7.86 -4.85 -17.97
N ALA A 208 -6.85 -5.52 -17.39
CA ALA A 208 -5.54 -5.73 -17.99
C ALA A 208 -5.50 -6.89 -19.01
N ALA A 209 -6.55 -7.71 -19.11
CA ALA A 209 -6.58 -8.86 -20.02
C ALA A 209 -6.54 -8.39 -21.48
N ARG A 210 -5.64 -9.00 -22.27
CA ARG A 210 -5.40 -8.67 -23.68
C ARG A 210 -5.93 -9.71 -24.67
N SER A 211 -6.44 -10.83 -24.17
CA SER A 211 -7.01 -11.93 -24.97
C SER A 211 -8.09 -12.65 -24.18
N VAL A 212 -9.02 -13.29 -24.88
CA VAL A 212 -10.09 -14.09 -24.26
C VAL A 212 -9.51 -15.19 -23.37
N ALA A 213 -8.51 -15.93 -23.86
CA ALA A 213 -7.84 -16.98 -23.07
C ALA A 213 -7.23 -16.44 -21.75
N ARG A 214 -6.68 -15.23 -21.75
CA ARG A 214 -6.16 -14.62 -20.52
C ARG A 214 -7.28 -14.23 -19.56
N LEU A 215 -8.41 -13.76 -20.10
CA LEU A 215 -9.59 -13.42 -19.32
C LEU A 215 -10.22 -14.67 -18.69
N GLU A 216 -10.38 -15.75 -19.45
CA GLU A 216 -10.89 -17.05 -18.95
C GLU A 216 -10.00 -17.61 -17.83
N LYS A 217 -8.67 -17.52 -17.99
CA LYS A 217 -7.71 -17.92 -16.95
C LYS A 217 -7.88 -17.15 -15.64
N VAL A 218 -8.32 -15.88 -15.68
CA VAL A 218 -8.61 -15.12 -14.44
C VAL A 218 -9.81 -15.73 -13.71
N LEU A 219 -10.87 -16.10 -14.42
CA LEU A 219 -12.05 -16.74 -13.84
C LEU A 219 -11.72 -18.15 -13.32
N GLU A 220 -10.94 -18.92 -14.07
CA GLU A 220 -10.48 -20.26 -13.65
C GLU A 220 -9.67 -20.19 -12.36
N THR A 221 -8.67 -19.30 -12.30
CA THR A 221 -7.84 -19.13 -11.08
C THR A 221 -8.68 -18.73 -9.86
N LEU A 222 -9.74 -17.93 -10.06
CA LEU A 222 -10.64 -17.52 -8.98
C LEU A 222 -11.48 -18.71 -8.47
N LYS A 223 -11.97 -19.55 -9.39
CA LYS A 223 -12.69 -20.79 -9.05
C LYS A 223 -11.81 -21.82 -8.37
N ASP A 224 -10.57 -22.00 -8.83
CA ASP A 224 -9.59 -22.91 -8.23
C ASP A 224 -9.23 -22.51 -6.79
N ALA A 225 -9.30 -21.21 -6.50
CA ALA A 225 -9.15 -20.67 -5.14
C ALA A 225 -10.41 -20.87 -4.27
N GLY A 226 -11.48 -21.48 -4.79
CA GLY A 226 -12.76 -21.68 -4.09
C GLY A 226 -13.55 -20.40 -3.85
N ILE A 227 -13.35 -19.37 -4.69
CA ILE A 227 -14.00 -18.05 -4.53
C ILE A 227 -15.08 -17.88 -5.59
N GLU A 228 -16.30 -17.61 -5.15
CA GLU A 228 -17.42 -17.31 -6.05
C GLU A 228 -17.32 -15.86 -6.55
N PRO A 229 -17.47 -15.60 -7.87
CA PRO A 229 -17.50 -14.25 -8.40
C PRO A 229 -18.76 -13.48 -7.98
N ASP A 230 -18.60 -12.24 -7.53
CA ASP A 230 -19.73 -11.34 -7.24
C ASP A 230 -20.32 -10.70 -8.52
N GLU A 231 -21.43 -9.99 -8.37
CA GLU A 231 -22.10 -9.31 -9.48
C GLU A 231 -21.20 -8.28 -10.17
N TYR A 232 -20.37 -7.58 -9.40
CA TYR A 232 -19.46 -6.58 -9.93
C TYR A 232 -18.39 -7.23 -10.82
N PHE A 233 -17.74 -8.29 -10.35
CA PHE A 233 -16.79 -9.08 -11.12
C PHE A 233 -17.43 -9.58 -12.42
N LEU A 234 -18.61 -10.18 -12.35
CA LEU A 234 -19.30 -10.74 -13.52
C LEU A 234 -19.66 -9.66 -14.54
N SER A 235 -20.09 -8.49 -14.07
CA SER A 235 -20.36 -7.33 -14.92
C SER A 235 -19.09 -6.86 -15.67
N ARG A 236 -17.96 -6.70 -14.96
CA ARG A 236 -16.67 -6.33 -15.57
C ARG A 236 -16.18 -7.40 -16.54
N TYR A 237 -16.32 -8.67 -16.17
CA TYR A 237 -15.90 -9.81 -16.98
C TYR A 237 -16.66 -9.86 -18.31
N LYS A 238 -17.99 -9.78 -18.27
CA LYS A 238 -18.85 -9.79 -19.49
C LYS A 238 -18.48 -8.65 -20.43
N LYS A 239 -18.38 -7.42 -19.90
CA LYS A 239 -17.99 -6.25 -20.68
C LYS A 239 -16.62 -6.42 -21.35
N LYS A 240 -15.63 -6.96 -20.62
CA LYS A 240 -14.29 -7.19 -21.18
C LYS A 240 -14.27 -8.30 -22.24
N LEU A 241 -15.06 -9.36 -22.04
CA LEU A 241 -15.18 -10.46 -22.99
C LEU A 241 -15.74 -9.97 -24.34
N GLU A 242 -16.78 -9.14 -24.31
CA GLU A 242 -17.34 -8.52 -25.52
C GLU A 242 -16.32 -7.63 -26.23
N GLU A 243 -15.59 -6.78 -25.48
CA GLU A 243 -14.53 -5.93 -26.02
C GLU A 243 -13.44 -6.74 -26.75
N LEU A 244 -13.00 -7.85 -26.15
CA LEU A 244 -11.95 -8.70 -26.71
C LEU A 244 -12.43 -9.47 -27.94
N LYS A 245 -13.65 -10.02 -27.91
CA LYS A 245 -14.24 -10.71 -29.06
C LYS A 245 -14.43 -9.78 -30.25
N ALA A 246 -14.88 -8.54 -30.01
CA ALA A 246 -15.01 -7.54 -31.06
C ALA A 246 -13.66 -7.20 -31.71
N LYS A 247 -12.59 -7.08 -30.90
CA LYS A 247 -11.23 -6.84 -31.42
C LYS A 247 -10.68 -8.00 -32.24
N ASP A 248 -10.97 -9.23 -31.86
CA ASP A 248 -10.52 -10.42 -32.60
C ASP A 248 -11.30 -10.61 -33.91
N ALA A 249 -12.58 -10.24 -33.95
CA ALA A 249 -13.39 -10.24 -35.17
C ALA A 249 -12.88 -9.23 -36.21
N VAL A 250 -12.43 -8.04 -35.77
CA VAL A 250 -11.86 -7.01 -36.65
C VAL A 250 -10.46 -7.39 -37.19
N LYS A 251 -9.73 -8.28 -36.50
CA LYS A 251 -8.38 -8.72 -36.89
C LYS A 251 -8.35 -9.91 -37.85
N LYS A 252 -9.48 -10.56 -38.13
CA LYS A 252 -9.59 -11.58 -39.18
C LYS A 252 -10.10 -10.91 -40.47
N PRO A 253 -9.24 -10.44 -41.39
CA PRO A 253 -9.70 -10.16 -42.74
C PRO A 253 -10.06 -11.49 -43.42
N SER A 254 -11.11 -11.43 -44.23
CA SER A 254 -11.56 -12.44 -45.19
C SER A 254 -10.44 -13.03 -46.03
#